data_AF-A0A7V5N276-F1
#
_entry.id   AF-A0A7V5N276-F1
#
_cell.length_a   1.000
_cell.length_b   1.000
_cell.length_c   1.000
_cell.angle_alpha   90.00
_cell.angle_beta   90.00
_cell.angle_gamma   90.00
#
_symmetry.space_group_name_H-M   'P 1'
#
loop_
_entity.id
_entity.type
_entity.pdbx_description
1 polymer ?
#
loop_
_entity_poly.entity_id
_entity_poly.type
_entity_poly.pdbx_seq_one_letter_code
_entity_poly.pdbx_strand_id
1 'polypeptide(L)'
;MREWGVTASCGIAIADVRYPMRYFERLARDLLKEAKKWAKREPDRPRNAVTFLWLPSPVASERAEPLMGFYSRSAAGGLRRELTSRPYDLEQARELLEASRAMGRWPRTLRHRWAEALERGVMSSVNLIHYDIARRSDEKRAEMYQTLVRVGRLAASGEGHADIPAPIWYRVQRDREAFWRTALIDALELAELEAMRPDTEEEAE
;
A
#
# COMPACT_ATOMS: atom_id res chain seq x y z
N MET A 1 17.36 -31.53 8.21
CA MET A 1 17.63 -30.38 9.11
C MET A 1 16.81 -29.20 8.61
N ARG A 2 15.98 -28.57 9.45
CA ARG A 2 15.35 -27.28 9.10
C ARG A 2 16.49 -26.25 9.02
N GLU A 3 16.68 -25.57 7.89
CA GLU A 3 17.53 -24.38 7.85
C GLU A 3 16.84 -23.29 8.67
N TRP A 4 17.40 -22.96 9.84
CA TRP A 4 16.91 -21.84 10.64
C TRP A 4 17.42 -20.55 9.98
N GLY A 5 16.64 -20.01 9.05
CA GLY A 5 16.88 -18.67 8.52
C GLY A 5 16.57 -17.62 9.60
N VAL A 6 17.51 -16.72 9.86
CA VAL A 6 17.26 -15.54 10.69
C VAL A 6 16.24 -14.65 9.97
N THR A 7 15.13 -14.32 10.64
CA THR A 7 14.11 -13.39 10.12
C THR A 7 14.12 -12.08 10.88
N ALA A 8 13.67 -11.01 10.22
CA ALA A 8 13.54 -9.68 10.80
C ALA A 8 12.12 -9.12 10.61
N SER A 9 11.66 -8.35 11.59
CA SER A 9 10.44 -7.54 11.47
C SER A 9 10.79 -6.06 11.61
N CYS A 10 10.16 -5.22 10.80
CA CYS A 10 10.40 -3.79 10.75
C CYS A 10 9.07 -3.02 10.79
N GLY A 11 9.02 -1.99 11.63
CA GLY A 11 7.93 -1.01 11.65
C GLY A 11 8.52 0.37 11.36
N ILE A 12 8.01 1.03 10.31
CA ILE A 12 8.56 2.30 9.81
C ILE A 12 7.50 3.39 9.96
N ALA A 13 7.76 4.38 10.81
CA ALA A 13 6.98 5.62 10.80
C ALA A 13 7.73 6.65 9.95
N ILE A 14 7.01 7.45 9.16
CA ILE A 14 7.55 8.53 8.33
C ILE A 14 6.68 9.76 8.58
N ALA A 15 7.27 10.89 8.98
CA ALA A 15 6.54 12.10 9.31
C ALA A 15 7.40 13.35 9.07
N ASP A 16 6.75 14.51 9.00
CA ASP A 16 7.40 15.83 8.99
C ASP A 16 8.26 16.05 10.25
N VAL A 17 9.34 16.82 10.12
CA VAL A 17 10.29 17.14 11.21
C VAL A 17 9.63 17.77 12.45
N ARG A 18 8.46 18.40 12.29
CA ARG A 18 7.67 18.98 13.38
C ARG A 18 6.98 17.94 14.26
N TYR A 19 6.96 16.66 13.86
CA TYR A 19 6.30 15.61 14.63
C TYR A 19 7.09 15.32 15.93
N PRO A 20 6.45 15.37 17.12
CA PRO A 20 7.15 15.14 18.37
C PRO A 20 7.81 13.76 18.43
N MET A 21 9.11 13.72 18.75
CA MET A 21 9.92 12.49 18.69
C MET A 21 9.39 11.36 19.57
N ARG A 22 8.87 11.69 20.76
CA ARG A 22 8.24 10.69 21.66
C ARG A 22 7.04 10.01 21.01
N TYR A 23 6.26 10.73 20.22
CA TYR A 23 5.11 10.17 19.52
C TYR A 23 5.56 9.32 18.34
N PHE A 24 6.58 9.78 17.61
CA PHE A 24 7.15 9.05 16.50
C PHE A 24 7.75 7.70 16.92
N GLU A 25 8.51 7.67 18.01
CA GLU A 25 9.06 6.44 18.59
C GLU A 25 7.95 5.45 18.99
N ARG A 26 6.87 5.96 19.60
CA ARG A 26 5.71 5.14 19.99
C ARG A 26 5.02 4.53 18.78
N LEU A 27 4.81 5.31 17.72
CA LEU A 27 4.25 4.84 16.45
C LEU A 27 5.11 3.73 15.83
N ALA A 28 6.42 3.95 15.70
CA ALA A 28 7.34 2.96 15.15
C ALA A 28 7.33 1.65 15.98
N ARG A 29 7.27 1.76 17.31
CA ARG A 29 7.19 0.60 18.21
C ARG A 29 5.90 -0.18 18.03
N ASP A 30 4.77 0.50 17.87
CA ASP A 30 3.47 -0.15 17.68
C ASP A 30 3.40 -0.85 16.31
N LEU A 31 3.89 -0.19 15.25
CA LEU A 31 4.05 -0.80 13.92
C LEU A 31 4.96 -2.04 13.97
N LEU A 32 6.06 -2.00 14.71
CA LEU A 32 6.93 -3.16 14.90
C LEU A 32 6.20 -4.34 15.58
N LYS A 33 5.34 -4.07 16.55
CA LYS A 33 4.53 -5.13 17.18
C LYS A 33 3.57 -5.77 16.18
N GLU A 34 2.93 -4.98 15.33
CA GLU A 34 2.06 -5.47 14.26
C GLU A 34 2.82 -6.34 13.26
N ALA A 35 3.99 -5.89 12.79
CA ALA A 35 4.85 -6.67 11.91
C ALA A 35 5.28 -8.00 12.55
N LYS A 36 5.70 -7.99 13.83
CA LYS A 36 6.05 -9.22 14.58
C LYS A 36 4.87 -10.16 14.74
N LYS A 37 3.67 -9.63 14.99
CA LYS A 37 2.44 -10.44 15.09
C LYS A 37 2.13 -11.10 13.75
N TRP A 38 2.26 -10.36 12.65
CA TRP A 38 2.07 -10.88 11.30
C TRP A 38 3.10 -11.95 10.94
N ALA A 39 4.38 -11.71 11.22
CA ALA A 39 5.49 -12.64 10.97
C ALA A 39 5.34 -14.01 11.64
N LYS A 40 4.57 -14.06 12.74
CA LYS A 40 4.33 -15.27 13.55
C LYS A 40 2.97 -15.92 13.32
N ARG A 41 2.19 -15.45 12.33
CA ARG A 41 0.85 -16.02 12.02
C ARG A 41 0.92 -17.48 11.59
N GLU A 42 2.00 -17.87 10.92
CA GLU A 42 2.33 -19.24 10.56
C GLU A 42 3.54 -19.69 11.40
N PRO A 43 3.36 -20.28 12.59
CA PRO A 43 4.47 -20.62 13.49
C PRO A 43 5.51 -21.55 12.87
N ASP A 44 5.09 -22.42 11.95
CA ASP A 44 5.96 -23.34 11.22
C ASP A 44 6.72 -22.70 10.05
N ARG A 45 6.37 -21.47 9.68
CA ARG A 45 6.98 -20.72 8.56
C ARG A 45 7.14 -19.24 8.93
N PRO A 46 8.03 -18.91 9.89
CA PRO A 46 8.29 -17.52 10.23
C PRO A 46 8.80 -16.76 9.00
N ARG A 47 8.29 -15.54 8.80
CA ARG A 47 8.66 -14.70 7.65
C ARG A 47 9.22 -13.36 8.11
N ASN A 48 9.98 -12.73 7.23
CA ASN A 48 10.25 -11.31 7.36
C ASN A 48 8.93 -10.54 7.26
N ALA A 49 8.83 -9.40 7.94
CA ALA A 49 7.63 -8.58 7.90
C ALA A 49 7.97 -7.10 8.00
N VAL A 50 7.46 -6.31 7.07
CA VAL A 50 7.62 -4.85 7.03
C VAL A 50 6.23 -4.24 7.03
N THR A 51 6.02 -3.29 7.94
CA THR A 51 4.87 -2.40 7.90
C THR A 51 5.35 -0.97 8.04
N PHE A 52 4.60 -0.03 7.48
CA PHE A 52 4.97 1.37 7.52
C PHE A 52 3.73 2.25 7.68
N LEU A 53 3.94 3.51 8.05
CA LEU A 53 2.92 4.54 8.12
C LEU A 53 3.56 5.87 7.73
N TRP A 54 2.95 6.56 6.76
CA TRP A 54 3.35 7.92 6.40
C TRP A 54 2.32 8.93 6.91
N LEU A 55 2.81 9.98 7.56
CA LEU A 55 2.04 11.07 8.12
C LEU A 55 2.45 12.37 7.39
N PRO A 56 1.81 12.68 6.24
CA PRO A 56 2.13 13.90 5.49
C PRO A 56 1.75 15.18 6.24
N SER A 57 0.82 15.07 7.18
CA SER A 57 0.38 16.16 8.05
C SER A 57 0.45 15.74 9.53
N PRO A 58 0.73 16.66 10.46
CA PRO A 58 0.68 16.36 11.89
C PRO A 58 -0.72 15.86 12.30
N VAL A 59 -0.76 14.76 13.05
CA VAL A 59 -1.98 14.15 13.58
C VAL A 59 -1.89 14.09 15.11
N ALA A 60 -3.03 14.29 15.78
CA ALA A 60 -3.10 14.30 17.25
C ALA A 60 -3.12 12.88 17.87
N SER A 61 -2.87 11.82 17.09
CA SER A 61 -2.85 10.43 17.60
C SER A 61 -1.42 9.97 17.86
N GLU A 62 -1.20 9.39 19.03
CA GLU A 62 0.09 8.80 19.42
C GLU A 62 0.15 7.27 19.18
N ARG A 63 -0.94 6.66 18.72
CA ARG A 63 -1.07 5.20 18.53
C ARG A 63 -1.22 4.86 17.05
N ALA A 64 -0.58 3.77 16.63
CA ALA A 64 -0.64 3.30 15.25
C ALA A 64 -2.02 2.77 14.87
N GLU A 65 -2.66 1.97 15.73
CA GLU A 65 -3.94 1.31 15.43
C GLU A 65 -5.06 2.28 14.99
N PRO A 66 -5.34 3.41 15.69
CA PRO A 66 -6.32 4.39 15.21
C PRO A 66 -5.96 5.01 13.84
N LEU A 67 -4.67 5.26 13.59
CA LEU A 67 -4.19 5.83 12.32
C LEU A 67 -4.30 4.81 11.18
N MET A 68 -3.99 3.56 11.44
CA MET A 68 -4.19 2.44 10.53
C MET A 68 -5.67 2.23 10.22
N GLY A 69 -6.55 2.50 11.20
CA GLY A 69 -7.99 2.53 11.02
C GLY A 69 -8.44 3.50 9.92
N PHE A 70 -7.69 4.57 9.64
CA PHE A 70 -7.97 5.47 8.52
C PHE A 70 -7.77 4.82 7.14
N TYR A 71 -7.22 3.62 7.04
CA TYR A 71 -7.18 2.88 5.78
C TYR A 71 -8.28 1.83 5.67
N SER A 72 -9.12 1.67 6.70
CA SER A 72 -10.31 0.83 6.66
C SER A 72 -11.55 1.71 6.51
N ARG A 73 -12.40 1.38 5.53
CA ARG A 73 -13.66 2.10 5.26
C ARG A 73 -14.80 1.10 5.07
N SER A 74 -15.91 1.32 5.76
CA SER A 74 -17.17 0.68 5.37
C SER A 74 -17.65 1.32 4.05
N ALA A 75 -18.13 0.52 3.10
CA ALA A 75 -18.78 1.03 1.90
C ALA A 75 -20.30 1.14 2.10
N ALA A 76 -20.94 2.02 1.32
CA ALA A 76 -22.39 1.97 1.13
C ALA A 76 -22.73 0.61 0.48
N GLY A 77 -23.56 -0.19 1.14
CA GLY A 77 -23.81 -1.60 0.77
C GLY A 77 -23.12 -2.64 1.66
N GLY A 78 -22.44 -2.22 2.74
CA GLY A 78 -22.00 -3.10 3.83
C GLY A 78 -20.65 -3.80 3.62
N LEU A 79 -20.09 -3.78 2.40
CA LEU A 79 -18.81 -4.42 2.13
C LEU A 79 -17.64 -3.52 2.55
N ARG A 80 -16.75 -4.04 3.41
CA ARG A 80 -15.58 -3.32 3.90
C ARG A 80 -14.54 -3.11 2.79
N ARG A 81 -13.78 -2.03 2.87
CA ARG A 81 -12.66 -1.67 1.99
C ARG A 81 -11.41 -1.41 2.82
N GLU A 82 -10.31 -2.05 2.48
CA GLU A 82 -8.97 -1.81 3.02
C GLU A 82 -8.13 -1.14 1.93
N LEU A 83 -7.70 0.09 2.17
CA LEU A 83 -6.91 0.86 1.22
C LEU A 83 -5.46 0.37 1.14
N THR A 84 -4.98 -0.34 2.16
CA THR A 84 -3.60 -0.84 2.27
C THR A 84 -3.57 -2.36 2.31
N SER A 85 -2.44 -2.95 1.91
CA SER A 85 -2.19 -4.40 2.03
C SER A 85 -1.09 -4.79 3.00
N ARG A 86 -0.42 -3.82 3.62
CA ARG A 86 0.56 -4.03 4.70
C ARG A 86 -0.01 -4.83 5.88
N PRO A 87 0.82 -5.61 6.63
CA PRO A 87 2.26 -5.80 6.44
C PRO A 87 2.64 -6.67 5.22
N TYR A 88 3.86 -6.47 4.72
CA TYR A 88 4.45 -7.17 3.59
C TYR A 88 5.60 -8.08 4.03
N ASP A 89 5.80 -9.23 3.39
CA ASP A 89 7.08 -9.95 3.52
C ASP A 89 8.21 -9.28 2.72
N LEU A 90 9.41 -9.86 2.77
CA LEU A 90 10.59 -9.27 2.11
C LEU A 90 10.46 -9.21 0.59
N GLU A 91 9.85 -10.21 -0.04
CA GLU A 91 9.68 -10.26 -1.50
C GLU A 91 8.64 -9.22 -1.91
N GLN A 92 7.50 -9.21 -1.22
CA GLN A 92 6.45 -8.22 -1.42
C GLN A 92 6.92 -6.78 -1.20
N ALA A 93 7.74 -6.54 -0.17
CA ALA A 93 8.28 -5.20 0.11
C ALA A 93 9.25 -4.73 -0.99
N ARG A 94 10.01 -5.63 -1.61
CA ARG A 94 10.88 -5.31 -2.75
C ARG A 94 10.06 -4.97 -3.99
N GLU A 95 9.06 -5.78 -4.30
CA GLU A 95 8.14 -5.52 -5.42
C GLU A 95 7.39 -4.19 -5.24
N LEU A 96 6.95 -3.90 -4.02
CA LEU A 96 6.30 -2.63 -3.68
C LEU A 96 7.24 -1.44 -3.93
N LEU A 97 8.50 -1.54 -3.51
CA LEU A 97 9.49 -0.48 -3.67
C LEU A 97 9.85 -0.25 -5.15
N GLU A 98 9.97 -1.30 -5.95
CA GLU A 98 10.19 -1.16 -7.39
C GLU A 98 8.99 -0.49 -8.08
N ALA A 99 7.77 -0.89 -7.73
CA ALA A 99 6.56 -0.27 -8.25
C ALA A 99 6.46 1.21 -7.83
N SER A 100 6.73 1.54 -6.56
CA SER A 100 6.67 2.92 -6.09
C SER A 100 7.70 3.82 -6.78
N ARG A 101 8.89 3.31 -7.10
CA ARG A 101 9.90 4.05 -7.89
C ARG A 101 9.44 4.32 -9.32
N ALA A 102 8.84 3.34 -9.98
CA ALA A 102 8.28 3.55 -11.32
C ALA A 102 7.17 4.62 -11.29
N MET A 103 6.31 4.57 -10.27
CA MET A 103 5.22 5.52 -10.05
C MET A 103 5.71 6.91 -9.61
N GLY A 104 6.86 6.99 -8.94
CA GLY A 104 7.49 8.25 -8.52
C GLY A 104 7.87 9.17 -9.70
N ARG A 105 8.00 8.60 -10.91
CA ARG A 105 8.23 9.36 -12.14
C ARG A 105 6.95 9.91 -12.77
N TRP A 106 5.78 9.40 -12.42
CA TRP A 106 4.52 9.88 -12.99
C TRP A 106 4.24 11.34 -12.58
N PRO A 107 3.34 12.06 -13.26
CA PRO A 107 2.93 13.38 -12.80
C PRO A 107 2.34 13.32 -11.39
N ARG A 108 2.72 14.25 -10.51
CA ARG A 108 2.21 14.40 -9.15
C ARG A 108 0.69 14.52 -9.16
N THR A 109 0.14 15.32 -10.08
CA THR A 109 -1.30 15.49 -10.26
C THR A 109 -2.01 14.16 -10.49
N LEU A 110 -1.40 13.26 -11.27
CA LEU A 110 -1.92 11.91 -11.52
C LEU A 110 -1.91 11.05 -10.26
N ARG A 111 -0.78 11.01 -9.52
CA ARG A 111 -0.67 10.23 -8.28
C ARG A 111 -1.69 10.67 -7.23
N HIS A 112 -1.82 11.98 -6.99
CA HIS A 112 -2.79 12.56 -6.06
C HIS A 112 -4.23 12.25 -6.48
N ARG A 113 -4.55 12.42 -7.77
CA ARG A 113 -5.87 12.12 -8.31
C ARG A 113 -6.24 10.63 -8.13
N TRP A 114 -5.28 9.72 -8.32
CA TRP A 114 -5.50 8.28 -8.13
C TRP A 114 -5.69 7.92 -6.65
N ALA A 115 -4.88 8.50 -5.76
CA ALA A 115 -5.03 8.32 -4.32
C ALA A 115 -6.42 8.77 -3.84
N GLU A 116 -6.86 9.96 -4.25
CA GLU A 116 -8.19 10.48 -3.91
C GLU A 116 -9.31 9.59 -4.48
N ALA A 117 -9.15 9.08 -5.70
CA ALA A 117 -10.14 8.19 -6.31
C ALA A 117 -10.29 6.88 -5.51
N LEU A 118 -9.20 6.31 -4.99
CA LEU A 118 -9.22 5.11 -4.14
C LEU A 118 -10.01 5.35 -2.86
N GLU A 119 -9.83 6.51 -2.22
CA GLU A 119 -10.59 6.88 -1.02
C GLU A 119 -12.10 6.97 -1.28
N ARG A 120 -12.48 7.51 -2.44
CA ARG A 120 -13.89 7.63 -2.86
C ARG A 120 -14.53 6.25 -3.07
N GLY A 121 -13.82 5.31 -3.68
CA GLY A 121 -14.20 3.88 -3.64
C GLY A 121 -13.88 3.07 -4.89
N VAL A 122 -14.29 1.79 -4.86
CA VAL A 122 -13.89 0.78 -5.86
C VAL A 122 -14.29 1.19 -7.27
N MET A 123 -15.59 1.41 -7.52
CA MET A 123 -16.05 1.78 -8.86
C MET A 123 -15.50 3.13 -9.33
N SER A 124 -15.45 4.12 -8.44
CA SER A 124 -14.93 5.46 -8.75
C SER A 124 -13.46 5.42 -9.15
N SER A 125 -12.63 4.68 -8.41
CA SER A 125 -11.20 4.51 -8.72
C SER A 125 -10.98 3.68 -9.97
N VAL A 126 -11.66 2.54 -10.14
CA VAL A 126 -11.50 1.70 -11.33
C VAL A 126 -11.83 2.48 -12.61
N ASN A 127 -12.95 3.20 -12.62
CA ASN A 127 -13.36 3.98 -13.79
C ASN A 127 -12.38 5.10 -14.10
N LEU A 128 -11.96 5.87 -13.09
CA LEU A 128 -11.03 6.99 -13.27
C LEU A 128 -9.65 6.52 -13.75
N ILE A 129 -9.09 5.50 -13.10
CA ILE A 129 -7.74 5.00 -13.41
C ILE A 129 -7.71 4.42 -14.82
N HIS A 130 -8.71 3.63 -15.21
CA HIS A 130 -8.78 3.12 -16.58
C HIS A 130 -8.96 4.23 -17.63
N TYR A 131 -9.79 5.22 -17.32
CA TYR A 131 -9.95 6.37 -18.20
C TYR A 131 -8.64 7.12 -18.40
N ASP A 132 -7.89 7.35 -17.32
CA ASP A 132 -6.59 8.01 -17.37
C ASP A 132 -5.57 7.23 -18.20
N ILE A 133 -5.53 5.91 -18.03
CA ILE A 133 -4.62 5.02 -18.77
C ILE A 133 -5.00 4.95 -20.26
N ALA A 134 -6.29 4.88 -20.58
CA ALA A 134 -6.78 4.78 -21.95
C ALA A 134 -6.42 6.00 -22.82
N ARG A 135 -6.13 7.15 -22.19
CA ARG A 135 -5.74 8.40 -22.86
C ARG A 135 -4.23 8.54 -23.11
N ARG A 136 -3.42 7.56 -22.72
CA ARG A 136 -1.96 7.57 -22.89
C ARG A 136 -1.55 6.82 -24.18
N SER A 137 -0.30 7.01 -24.62
CA SER A 137 0.27 6.23 -25.72
C SER A 137 0.26 4.74 -25.39
N ASP A 138 0.35 3.90 -26.42
CA ASP A 138 0.30 2.44 -26.25
C ASP A 138 1.44 1.92 -25.36
N GLU A 139 2.64 2.50 -25.48
CA GLU A 139 3.80 2.16 -24.65
C GLU A 139 3.56 2.53 -23.18
N LYS A 140 3.10 3.77 -22.94
CA LYS A 140 2.86 4.24 -21.58
C LYS A 140 1.70 3.50 -20.92
N ARG A 141 0.65 3.21 -21.69
CA ARG A 141 -0.46 2.37 -21.28
C ARG A 141 0.03 0.98 -20.83
N ALA A 142 0.89 0.34 -21.63
CA ALA A 142 1.46 -0.96 -21.28
C ALA A 142 2.31 -0.90 -19.99
N GLU A 143 3.17 0.11 -19.84
CA GLU A 143 3.99 0.33 -18.63
C GLU A 143 3.11 0.48 -17.38
N MET A 144 2.08 1.33 -17.46
CA MET A 144 1.17 1.59 -16.35
C MET A 144 0.37 0.34 -15.97
N TYR A 145 -0.14 -0.42 -16.95
CA TYR A 145 -0.82 -1.68 -16.68
C TYR A 145 0.11 -2.71 -16.03
N GLN A 146 1.35 -2.84 -16.50
CA GLN A 146 2.32 -3.75 -15.88
C GLN A 146 2.60 -3.37 -14.42
N THR A 147 2.76 -2.07 -14.14
CA THR A 147 2.93 -1.56 -12.78
C THR A 147 1.71 -1.90 -11.92
N LEU A 148 0.50 -1.66 -12.42
CA LEU A 148 -0.73 -1.99 -11.69
C LEU A 148 -0.88 -3.50 -11.45
N VAL A 149 -0.50 -4.36 -12.41
CA VAL A 149 -0.50 -5.83 -12.22
C VAL A 149 0.42 -6.24 -11.08
N ARG A 150 1.64 -5.68 -11.02
CA ARG A 150 2.59 -5.97 -9.94
C ARG A 150 2.02 -5.55 -8.58
N VAL A 151 1.54 -4.31 -8.48
CA VAL A 151 0.93 -3.78 -7.24
C VAL A 151 -0.29 -4.60 -6.84
N GLY A 152 -1.14 -4.97 -7.79
CA GLY A 152 -2.32 -5.78 -7.52
C GLY A 152 -2.01 -7.12 -6.87
N ARG A 153 -0.98 -7.83 -7.34
CA ARG A 153 -0.56 -9.12 -6.76
C ARG A 153 -0.20 -9.01 -5.28
N LEU A 154 0.32 -7.86 -4.83
CA LEU A 154 0.62 -7.61 -3.42
C LEU A 154 -0.66 -7.65 -2.55
N ALA A 155 -1.78 -7.19 -3.10
CA ALA A 155 -3.08 -7.22 -2.46
C ALA A 155 -3.80 -8.58 -2.55
N ALA A 156 -3.23 -9.57 -3.25
CA ALA A 156 -3.90 -10.85 -3.50
C ALA A 156 -3.73 -11.89 -2.38
N SER A 157 -2.84 -11.66 -1.39
CA SER A 157 -2.42 -12.60 -0.32
C SER A 157 -3.15 -13.97 -0.32
N GLY A 158 -2.64 -14.91 -1.14
CA GLY A 158 -2.89 -16.35 -1.00
C GLY A 158 -4.15 -16.96 -1.61
N GLU A 159 -5.32 -16.30 -1.58
CA GLU A 159 -6.61 -17.00 -1.86
C GLU A 159 -7.67 -16.19 -2.63
N GLY A 160 -7.33 -14.99 -3.12
CA GLY A 160 -8.28 -14.14 -3.86
C GLY A 160 -8.32 -14.47 -5.36
N HIS A 161 -9.50 -14.82 -5.89
CA HIS A 161 -9.73 -14.86 -7.34
C HIS A 161 -9.82 -13.43 -7.89
N ALA A 162 -9.04 -13.14 -8.93
CA ALA A 162 -9.06 -11.86 -9.63
C ALA A 162 -10.27 -11.79 -10.57
N ASP A 163 -11.46 -11.60 -10.02
CA ASP A 163 -12.72 -11.54 -10.80
C ASP A 163 -13.01 -10.15 -11.39
N ILE A 164 -12.02 -9.24 -11.44
CA ILE A 164 -12.18 -7.91 -12.04
C ILE A 164 -11.12 -7.71 -13.11
N PRO A 165 -11.44 -7.10 -14.27
CA PRO A 165 -10.48 -6.77 -15.32
C PRO A 165 -9.42 -5.71 -14.92
N ALA A 166 -9.20 -5.44 -13.63
CA ALA A 166 -8.29 -4.41 -13.15
C ALA A 166 -7.56 -4.86 -11.88
N PRO A 167 -6.22 -4.91 -11.87
CA PRO A 167 -5.43 -5.25 -10.68
C PRO A 167 -5.39 -4.11 -9.63
N ILE A 168 -6.41 -3.25 -9.61
CA ILE A 168 -6.53 -2.10 -8.71
C ILE A 168 -7.11 -2.55 -7.37
N TRP A 169 -8.10 -3.45 -7.38
CA TRP A 169 -8.78 -3.96 -6.18
C TRP A 169 -8.90 -5.48 -6.21
N TYR A 170 -8.71 -6.09 -5.05
CA TYR A 170 -8.82 -7.53 -4.85
C TYR A 170 -9.92 -7.81 -3.85
N ARG A 171 -10.78 -8.78 -4.19
CA ARG A 171 -11.76 -9.30 -3.24
C ARG A 171 -11.08 -10.33 -2.38
N VAL A 172 -10.98 -10.04 -1.09
CA VAL A 172 -10.43 -10.97 -0.09
C VAL A 172 -11.59 -11.55 0.69
N GLN A 173 -11.55 -12.86 0.89
CA GLN A 173 -12.43 -13.54 1.83
C GLN A 173 -11.61 -13.94 3.04
N ARG A 174 -12.00 -13.43 4.22
CA ARG A 174 -11.41 -13.86 5.50
C ARG A 174 -12.55 -14.29 6.41
N ASP A 175 -12.42 -15.50 6.93
CA ASP A 175 -13.46 -16.16 7.72
C ASP A 175 -14.79 -16.24 6.94
N ARG A 176 -15.75 -15.37 7.24
CA ARG A 176 -17.07 -15.29 6.60
C ARG A 176 -17.38 -13.93 5.99
N GLU A 177 -16.42 -13.01 6.01
CA GLU A 177 -16.58 -11.67 5.46
C GLU A 177 -15.75 -11.51 4.20
N ALA A 178 -16.41 -11.07 3.12
CA ALA A 178 -15.72 -10.57 1.96
C ALA A 178 -15.42 -9.08 2.16
N PHE A 179 -14.27 -8.62 1.69
CA PHE A 179 -13.93 -7.21 1.65
C PHE A 179 -13.05 -6.91 0.46
N TRP A 180 -13.03 -5.65 0.04
CA TRP A 180 -12.13 -5.17 -1.00
C TRP A 180 -10.81 -4.73 -0.37
N ARG A 181 -9.70 -5.02 -1.03
CA ARG A 181 -8.36 -4.59 -0.61
C ARG A 181 -7.56 -4.09 -1.80
N THR A 182 -6.69 -3.12 -1.58
CA THR A 182 -5.72 -2.66 -2.57
C THR A 182 -4.34 -2.45 -1.92
N ALA A 183 -3.29 -2.53 -2.73
CA ALA A 183 -1.92 -2.13 -2.36
C ALA A 183 -1.54 -0.83 -3.08
N LEU A 184 -2.44 -0.26 -3.89
CA LEU A 184 -2.14 0.91 -4.72
C LEU A 184 -1.94 2.16 -3.88
N ILE A 185 -2.64 2.33 -2.75
CA ILE A 185 -2.36 3.47 -1.85
C ILE A 185 -0.95 3.36 -1.25
N ASP A 186 -0.54 2.15 -0.86
CA ASP A 186 0.78 1.91 -0.27
C ASP A 186 1.88 2.28 -1.29
N ALA A 187 1.68 1.91 -2.56
CA ALA A 187 2.61 2.24 -3.64
C ALA A 187 2.59 3.75 -3.96
N LEU A 188 1.43 4.40 -3.98
CA LEU A 188 1.30 5.84 -4.23
C LEU A 188 1.93 6.69 -3.12
N GLU A 189 1.73 6.31 -1.86
CA GLU A 189 2.34 6.98 -0.70
C GLU A 189 3.86 6.91 -0.76
N LEU A 190 4.41 5.72 -1.05
CA LEU A 190 5.85 5.55 -1.23
C LEU A 190 6.37 6.28 -2.48
N ALA A 191 5.57 6.35 -3.55
CA ALA A 191 5.92 7.09 -4.76
C ALA A 191 6.00 8.60 -4.50
N GLU A 192 5.12 9.14 -3.67
CA GLU A 192 5.21 10.53 -3.23
C GLU A 192 6.49 10.79 -2.43
N LEU A 193 6.87 9.88 -1.53
CA LEU A 193 8.12 9.98 -0.78
C LEU A 193 9.36 9.87 -1.68
N GLU A 194 9.35 8.98 -2.67
CA GLU A 194 10.44 8.86 -3.66
C GLU A 194 10.51 10.11 -4.56
N ALA A 195 9.39 10.70 -4.94
CA ALA A 195 9.34 11.93 -5.74
C ALA A 195 9.79 13.18 -4.96
N MET A 196 9.76 13.16 -3.62
CA MET A 196 10.33 14.24 -2.79
C MET A 196 11.86 14.25 -2.75
N ARG A 197 12.52 13.23 -3.31
CA ARG A 197 13.97 13.15 -3.34
C ARG A 197 14.53 14.05 -4.45
N PRO A 198 15.68 14.70 -4.22
CA PRO A 198 16.26 15.64 -5.18
C PRO A 198 16.74 15.00 -6.48
N ASP A 199 16.91 13.68 -6.52
CA ASP A 199 17.40 12.89 -7.65
C ASP A 199 16.30 12.33 -8.56
N THR A 200 15.02 12.56 -8.24
CA THR A 200 13.89 12.01 -9.02
C THR A 200 13.41 13.02 -10.07
N GLU A 201 13.52 12.65 -11.35
CA GLU A 201 12.93 13.42 -12.45
C GLU A 201 11.46 13.03 -12.65
N GLU A 202 10.58 14.03 -12.61
CA GLU A 202 9.13 13.88 -12.86
C GLU A 202 8.81 14.02 -14.36
N GLU A 203 7.99 13.13 -14.89
CA GLU A 203 7.49 13.21 -16.27
C GLU A 203 6.58 14.44 -16.44
N ALA A 204 6.72 15.14 -17.56
CA ALA A 204 5.78 16.18 -17.95
C ALA A 204 4.38 15.58 -18.25
N GLU A 205 3.32 16.37 -18.00
CA GLU A 205 1.91 15.93 -18.09
C GLU A 205 1.45 15.38 -19.46
#